data_AF-A0A257YZ87-F1
#
_entry.id   AF-A0A257YZ87-F1
#
_cell.length_a   1.000
_cell.length_b   1.000
_cell.length_c   1.000
_cell.angle_alpha   90.00
_cell.angle_beta   90.00
_cell.angle_gamma   90.00
#
_symmetry.space_group_name_H-M   'P 1'
#
loop_
_entity.id
_entity.type
_entity.pdbx_description
1 polymer ?
#
loop_
_entity_poly.entity_id
_entity_poly.type
_entity_poly.pdbx_seq_one_letter_code
_entity_poly.pdbx_strand_id
1 'polypeptide(L)'
;MSEMLRTLLRHVGHDDASCHRYIDGDLKRAVIPELGVTSTYAQQTLGTEWGRRCIRDSLWLDLWCRVVDPVLDACGRVALESCRFPNEAQAIRTRGGLLVEVRRPGVGALSGHESESIPAEADLVLDNAGSLEDLARSVSRLLRPKVAPG
;
A
#
# COMPACT_ATOMS: atom_id res chain seq x y z
N MET A 1 1.49 2.80 7.50
CA MET A 1 1.27 2.55 8.94
C MET A 1 2.51 1.95 9.60
N SER A 2 3.27 1.13 8.89
CA SER A 2 4.56 0.56 9.29
C SER A 2 5.46 1.51 10.11
N GLU A 3 5.67 2.75 9.67
CA GLU A 3 6.55 3.69 10.38
C GLU A 3 6.02 4.17 11.74
N MET A 4 4.70 4.28 11.91
CA MET A 4 4.12 4.59 13.22
C MET A 4 4.34 3.44 14.20
N LEU A 5 4.09 2.20 13.76
CA LEU A 5 4.36 1.02 14.56
C LEU A 5 5.87 0.88 14.84
N ARG A 6 6.73 1.11 13.85
CA ARG A 6 8.19 1.12 14.00
C ARG A 6 8.65 2.09 15.07
N THR A 7 8.09 3.29 15.07
CA THR A 7 8.40 4.33 16.06
C THR A 7 8.03 3.87 17.47
N LEU A 8 6.85 3.25 17.64
CA LEU A 8 6.44 2.68 18.93
C LEU A 8 7.35 1.54 19.38
N LEU A 9 7.70 0.60 18.49
CA LEU A 9 8.58 -0.52 18.83
C LEU A 9 9.98 -0.05 19.22
N ARG A 10 10.55 0.91 18.50
CA ARG A 10 11.83 1.53 18.87
C ARG A 10 11.76 2.21 20.23
N HIS A 11 10.65 2.89 20.54
CA HIS A 11 10.47 3.55 21.82
C HIS A 11 10.49 2.56 23.00
N VAL A 12 9.99 1.34 22.82
CA VAL A 12 10.01 0.29 23.85
C VAL A 12 11.27 -0.60 23.79
N GLY A 13 12.26 -0.24 22.97
CA GLY A 13 13.60 -0.84 23.00
C GLY A 13 13.93 -1.81 21.87
N HIS A 14 13.07 -1.96 20.84
CA HIS A 14 13.41 -2.77 19.68
C HIS A 14 14.44 -2.06 18.80
N ASP A 15 15.43 -2.81 18.33
CA ASP A 15 16.37 -2.34 17.31
C ASP A 15 15.77 -2.42 15.90
N ASP A 16 16.51 -1.94 14.91
CA ASP A 16 16.04 -1.89 13.52
C ASP A 16 15.80 -3.27 12.91
N ALA A 17 16.65 -4.24 13.28
CA ALA A 17 16.52 -5.62 12.84
C ALA A 17 15.22 -6.25 13.39
N SER A 18 14.97 -6.10 14.68
CA SER A 18 13.76 -6.61 15.33
C SER A 18 12.51 -5.92 14.79
N CYS A 19 12.54 -4.61 14.61
CA CYS A 19 11.46 -3.86 13.97
C CYS A 19 11.17 -4.39 12.56
N HIS A 20 12.19 -4.64 11.75
CA HIS A 20 12.00 -5.21 10.41
C HIS A 20 11.32 -6.57 10.48
N ARG A 21 11.80 -7.48 11.34
CA ARG A 21 11.21 -8.83 11.51
C ARG A 21 9.73 -8.78 11.86
N TYR A 22 9.33 -7.90 12.78
CA TYR A 22 7.93 -7.77 13.19
C TYR A 22 7.05 -7.00 12.21
N ILE A 23 7.57 -6.06 11.44
CA ILE A 23 6.73 -5.20 10.58
C ILE A 23 6.56 -5.81 9.19
N ASP A 24 7.65 -6.29 8.59
CA ASP A 24 7.70 -6.73 7.20
C ASP A 24 8.38 -8.10 7.01
N GLY A 25 9.02 -8.63 8.04
CA GLY A 25 9.76 -9.89 7.99
C GLY A 25 8.99 -11.11 8.49
N ASP A 26 9.76 -12.08 8.96
CA ASP A 26 9.30 -13.42 9.35
C ASP A 26 8.35 -13.44 10.55
N LEU A 27 8.42 -12.43 11.43
CA LEU A 27 7.58 -12.31 12.63
C LEU A 27 6.32 -11.45 12.41
N LYS A 28 6.01 -11.03 11.18
CA LYS A 28 4.86 -10.16 10.87
C LYS A 28 3.52 -10.68 11.41
N ARG A 29 3.36 -12.00 11.42
CA ARG A 29 2.15 -12.68 11.92
C ARG A 29 2.28 -13.21 13.35
N ALA A 30 3.44 -13.05 13.98
CA ALA A 30 3.62 -13.38 15.39
C ALA A 30 3.03 -12.26 16.26
N VAL A 31 2.64 -12.62 17.48
CA VAL A 31 2.26 -11.64 18.50
C VAL A 31 3.51 -10.86 18.91
N ILE A 32 3.39 -9.55 18.92
CA ILE A 32 4.38 -8.65 19.51
C ILE A 32 4.14 -8.67 21.03
N PRO A 33 5.08 -9.18 21.86
CA PRO A 33 4.85 -9.38 23.29
C PRO A 33 4.36 -8.13 24.02
N GLU A 34 4.93 -6.96 23.70
CA GLU A 34 4.63 -5.68 24.34
C GLU A 34 3.25 -5.15 23.98
N LEU A 35 2.69 -5.56 22.85
CA LEU A 35 1.38 -5.10 22.37
C LEU A 35 0.27 -6.13 22.59
N GLY A 36 0.61 -7.41 22.81
CA GLY A 36 -0.36 -8.51 22.92
C GLY A 36 -1.11 -8.83 21.62
N VAL A 37 -0.74 -8.20 20.50
CA VAL A 37 -1.37 -8.35 19.18
C VAL A 37 -0.33 -8.54 18.08
N THR A 38 -0.78 -8.97 16.90
CA THR A 38 0.10 -9.07 15.73
C THR A 38 0.36 -7.70 15.10
N SER A 39 1.45 -7.59 14.35
CA SER A 39 1.78 -6.39 13.56
C SER A 39 0.67 -6.05 12.56
N THR A 40 0.10 -7.06 11.90
CA THR A 40 -1.03 -6.87 10.98
C THR A 40 -2.21 -6.19 11.68
N TYR A 41 -2.62 -6.69 12.85
CA TYR A 41 -3.74 -6.13 13.59
C TYR A 41 -3.46 -4.70 14.05
N ALA A 42 -2.26 -4.44 14.59
CA ALA A 42 -1.86 -3.09 15.00
C ALA A 42 -1.87 -2.10 13.83
N GLN A 43 -1.36 -2.49 12.66
CA GLN A 43 -1.32 -1.61 11.48
C GLN A 43 -2.70 -1.37 10.88
N GLN A 44 -3.57 -2.38 10.86
CA GLN A 44 -4.96 -2.24 10.42
C GLN A 44 -5.72 -1.28 11.32
N THR A 45 -5.60 -1.44 12.64
CA THR A 45 -6.27 -0.60 13.63
C THR A 45 -5.77 0.84 13.68
N LEU A 46 -4.46 1.04 13.57
CA LEU A 46 -3.89 2.39 13.42
C LEU A 46 -4.41 3.06 12.14
N GLY A 47 -4.45 2.31 11.03
CA GLY A 47 -4.89 2.84 9.75
C GLY A 47 -6.38 3.15 9.70
N THR A 48 -7.22 2.27 10.23
CA THR A 48 -8.67 2.33 9.99
C THR A 48 -9.41 2.90 11.19
N GLU A 49 -9.37 2.21 12.33
CA GLU A 49 -10.07 2.59 13.55
C GLU A 49 -9.57 3.95 14.07
N TRP A 50 -8.27 4.07 14.34
CA TRP A 50 -7.73 5.32 14.84
C TRP A 50 -7.70 6.40 13.75
N GLY A 51 -7.02 6.13 12.63
CA GLY A 51 -6.81 7.12 11.58
C GLY A 51 -8.11 7.61 10.95
N ARG A 52 -8.92 6.69 10.39
CA ARG A 52 -10.13 7.06 9.65
C ARG A 52 -11.31 7.36 10.56
N ARG A 53 -11.60 6.48 11.54
CA ARG A 53 -12.81 6.62 12.36
C ARG A 53 -12.67 7.64 13.49
N CYS A 54 -11.50 7.74 14.13
CA CYS A 54 -11.31 8.72 15.23
C CYS A 54 -10.84 10.09 14.75
N ILE A 55 -9.99 10.18 13.72
CA ILE A 55 -9.44 11.48 13.28
C ILE A 55 -10.23 12.03 12.08
N ARG A 56 -10.16 11.36 10.93
CA ARG A 56 -10.88 11.76 9.70
C ARG A 56 -10.79 10.66 8.66
N ASP A 57 -11.91 10.37 8.00
CA ASP A 57 -11.96 9.34 6.94
C ASP A 57 -10.90 9.53 5.85
N SER A 58 -10.63 10.77 5.44
CA SER A 58 -9.63 11.11 4.42
C SER A 58 -8.20 11.31 4.96
N LEU A 59 -7.92 11.10 6.26
CA LEU A 59 -6.63 11.49 6.89
C LEU A 59 -5.41 11.08 6.05
N TRP A 60 -5.30 9.80 5.70
CA TRP A 60 -4.14 9.28 4.97
C TRP A 60 -4.07 9.77 3.54
N LEU A 61 -5.24 9.94 2.91
CA LEU A 61 -5.33 10.48 1.56
C LEU A 61 -4.90 11.94 1.54
N ASP A 62 -5.37 12.77 2.46
CA ASP A 62 -5.03 14.19 2.56
C ASP A 62 -3.51 14.37 2.76
N LEU A 63 -2.92 13.56 3.64
CA LEU A 63 -1.47 13.56 3.89
C LEU A 63 -0.68 13.09 2.66
N TRP A 64 -1.16 12.05 1.98
CA TRP A 64 -0.53 11.56 0.76
C TRP A 64 -0.58 12.62 -0.35
N CYS A 65 -1.74 13.24 -0.60
CA CYS A 65 -1.92 14.32 -1.57
C CYS A 65 -0.89 15.44 -1.35
N ARG A 66 -0.71 15.88 -0.10
CA ARG A 66 0.26 16.92 0.26
C ARG A 66 1.70 16.59 -0.13
N VAL A 67 2.07 15.30 -0.16
CA VAL A 67 3.41 14.84 -0.53
C VAL A 67 3.54 14.68 -2.05
N VAL A 68 2.50 14.16 -2.71
CA VAL A 68 2.59 13.79 -4.13
C VAL A 68 2.29 14.93 -5.09
N ASP A 69 1.42 15.86 -4.72
CA ASP A 69 1.01 16.95 -5.62
C ASP A 69 2.24 17.77 -6.09
N PRO A 70 3.19 18.18 -5.21
CA PRO A 70 4.41 18.86 -5.65
C PRO A 70 5.30 18.02 -6.56
N VAL A 71 5.33 16.69 -6.39
CA VAL A 71 6.11 15.78 -7.24
C VAL A 71 5.50 15.73 -8.63
N LEU A 72 4.17 15.66 -8.73
CA LEU A 72 3.44 15.64 -10.00
C LEU A 72 3.54 16.99 -10.72
N ASP A 73 3.44 18.11 -10.00
CA ASP A 73 3.62 19.47 -10.54
C ASP A 73 5.03 19.68 -11.12
N ALA A 74 6.03 19.01 -10.55
CA ALA A 74 7.40 18.97 -11.06
C ALA A 74 7.61 17.94 -12.19
N CYS A 75 6.54 17.41 -12.79
CA CYS A 75 6.57 16.35 -13.82
C CYS A 75 7.24 15.05 -13.35
N GLY A 76 7.28 14.80 -12.04
CA GLY A 76 7.76 13.57 -11.44
C GLY A 76 6.79 12.40 -11.62
N ARG A 77 7.20 11.21 -11.18
CA ARG A 77 6.39 9.99 -11.21
C ARG A 77 6.20 9.44 -9.81
N VAL A 78 5.00 8.98 -9.51
CA VAL A 78 4.62 8.43 -8.20
C VAL A 78 3.99 7.05 -8.42
N ALA A 79 4.36 6.10 -7.57
CA ALA A 79 3.70 4.81 -7.45
C ALA A 79 3.12 4.65 -6.04
N LEU A 80 1.84 4.32 -5.94
CA LEU A 80 1.18 4.00 -4.68
C LEU A 80 0.88 2.50 -4.64
N GLU A 81 1.61 1.76 -3.82
CA GLU A 81 1.47 0.30 -3.69
C GLU A 81 0.30 -0.13 -2.77
N SER A 82 -0.28 0.80 -2.02
CA SER A 82 -1.20 0.49 -0.90
C SER A 82 -2.58 1.14 -1.05
N CYS A 83 -3.09 1.25 -2.27
CA CYS A 83 -4.48 1.67 -2.52
C CYS A 83 -5.45 0.61 -1.98
N ARG A 84 -6.25 0.98 -0.97
CA ARG A 84 -7.15 0.09 -0.23
C ARG A 84 -8.57 0.62 -0.12
N PHE A 85 -8.82 1.90 -0.44
CA PHE A 85 -10.14 2.51 -0.31
C PHE A 85 -10.61 3.21 -1.59
N PRO A 86 -11.93 3.28 -1.86
CA PRO A 86 -12.47 3.90 -3.08
C PRO A 86 -12.07 5.37 -3.29
N ASN A 87 -11.97 6.14 -2.21
CA ASN A 87 -11.53 7.54 -2.26
C ASN A 87 -10.08 7.69 -2.75
N GLU A 88 -9.21 6.74 -2.41
CA GLU A 88 -7.83 6.69 -2.90
C GLU A 88 -7.79 6.39 -4.41
N ALA A 89 -8.58 5.41 -4.86
CA ALA A 89 -8.71 5.08 -6.28
C ALA A 89 -9.19 6.30 -7.10
N GLN A 90 -10.20 7.02 -6.59
CA GLN A 90 -10.67 8.25 -7.23
C GLN A 90 -9.58 9.34 -7.25
N ALA A 91 -8.83 9.50 -6.16
CA ALA A 91 -7.75 10.47 -6.08
C ALA A 91 -6.60 10.19 -7.04
N ILE A 92 -6.29 8.92 -7.31
CA ILE A 92 -5.32 8.50 -8.34
C ILE A 92 -5.81 8.92 -9.73
N ARG A 93 -7.06 8.57 -10.08
CA ARG A 93 -7.63 8.87 -11.41
C ARG A 93 -7.74 10.36 -11.69
N THR A 94 -8.16 11.15 -10.70
CA THR A 94 -8.27 12.61 -10.84
C THR A 94 -6.92 13.29 -11.08
N ARG A 95 -5.81 12.63 -10.74
CA ARG A 95 -4.43 13.06 -11.03
C ARG A 95 -3.87 12.49 -12.33
N GLY A 96 -4.70 11.86 -13.16
CA GLY A 96 -4.28 11.21 -14.41
C GLY A 96 -3.48 9.92 -14.18
N GLY A 97 -3.51 9.36 -12.96
CA GLY A 97 -2.92 8.07 -12.65
C GLY A 97 -3.76 6.89 -13.15
N LEU A 98 -3.15 5.71 -13.13
CA LEU A 98 -3.78 4.44 -13.48
C LEU A 98 -3.84 3.52 -12.26
N LEU A 99 -4.95 2.82 -12.09
CA LEU A 99 -5.08 1.69 -11.17
C LEU A 99 -4.64 0.41 -11.86
N VAL A 100 -3.68 -0.27 -11.24
CA VAL A 100 -3.11 -1.52 -11.74
C VAL A 100 -3.35 -2.60 -10.69
N GLU A 101 -4.12 -3.62 -11.03
CA GLU A 101 -4.31 -4.79 -10.19
C GLU A 101 -3.28 -5.86 -10.55
N VAL A 102 -2.51 -6.31 -9.55
CA VAL A 102 -1.59 -7.43 -9.72
C VAL A 102 -2.24 -8.69 -9.16
N ARG A 103 -2.63 -9.62 -10.04
CA ARG A 103 -3.29 -10.87 -9.67
C ARG A 103 -2.28 -12.00 -9.62
N ARG A 104 -2.31 -12.80 -8.55
CA ARG A 104 -1.56 -14.06 -8.50
C ARG A 104 -2.57 -15.22 -8.62
N PRO A 105 -2.59 -15.95 -9.75
CA PRO A 105 -3.54 -17.06 -9.92
C PRO A 105 -3.43 -18.07 -8.78
N GLY A 106 -4.58 -18.55 -8.30
CA GLY A 106 -4.67 -19.54 -7.22
C GLY A 106 -4.46 -18.99 -5.81
N VAL A 107 -4.29 -17.67 -5.63
CA VAL A 107 -4.19 -17.03 -4.32
C VAL A 107 -5.39 -16.09 -4.14
N GLY A 108 -6.28 -16.44 -3.20
CA GLY A 108 -7.42 -15.60 -2.81
C GLY A 108 -7.04 -14.52 -1.79
N ALA A 109 -8.03 -13.72 -1.38
CA ALA A 109 -7.86 -12.75 -0.29
C ALA A 109 -7.36 -13.46 0.99
N LEU A 110 -6.36 -12.86 1.65
CA LEU A 110 -5.72 -13.44 2.82
C LEU A 110 -6.57 -13.28 4.09
N SER A 111 -7.46 -12.28 4.13
CA SER A 111 -8.44 -12.08 5.20
C SER A 111 -9.71 -11.38 4.70
N GLY A 112 -10.71 -11.24 5.59
CA GLY A 112 -11.97 -10.54 5.34
C GLY A 112 -12.01 -9.09 5.83
N HIS A 113 -10.87 -8.48 6.20
CA HIS A 113 -10.85 -7.09 6.67
C HIS A 113 -11.17 -6.10 5.54
N GLU A 114 -11.86 -4.99 5.84
CA GLU A 114 -12.31 -4.02 4.82
C GLU A 114 -11.15 -3.49 3.96
N SER A 115 -9.98 -3.28 4.57
CA SER A 115 -8.76 -2.82 3.91
C SER A 115 -8.10 -3.84 2.98
N GLU A 116 -8.66 -5.06 2.87
CA GLU A 116 -8.24 -6.12 1.93
C GLU A 116 -9.24 -6.31 0.78
N SER A 117 -10.28 -5.48 0.71
CA SER A 117 -11.21 -5.46 -0.41
C SER A 117 -10.63 -4.73 -1.61
N ILE A 118 -11.10 -5.08 -2.81
CA ILE A 118 -10.75 -4.36 -4.04
C ILE A 118 -11.39 -2.96 -3.96
N PRO A 119 -10.59 -1.87 -4.01
CA PRO A 119 -11.11 -0.52 -3.76
C PRO A 119 -11.92 0.05 -4.92
N ALA A 120 -11.62 -0.38 -6.14
CA ALA A 120 -12.31 -0.01 -7.37
C ALA A 120 -11.91 -0.97 -8.49
N GLU A 121 -12.68 -0.98 -9.57
CA GLU A 121 -12.26 -1.65 -10.81
C GLU A 121 -10.91 -1.09 -11.28
N ALA A 122 -9.99 -1.98 -11.66
CA ALA A 122 -8.67 -1.59 -12.14
C ALA A 122 -8.71 -1.17 -13.61
N ASP A 123 -7.90 -0.19 -13.97
CA ASP A 123 -7.76 0.23 -15.38
C ASP A 123 -6.95 -0.82 -16.16
N LEU A 124 -6.04 -1.51 -15.47
CA LEU A 124 -5.18 -2.55 -16.02
C LEU A 124 -4.99 -3.70 -15.03
N VAL A 125 -4.91 -4.91 -15.56
CA VAL A 125 -4.68 -6.14 -14.78
C VAL A 125 -3.36 -6.77 -15.22
N LEU A 126 -2.51 -7.12 -14.27
CA LEU A 126 -1.25 -7.83 -14.47
C LEU A 126 -1.31 -9.19 -13.78
N ASP A 127 -1.29 -10.26 -14.56
CA ASP A 127 -1.24 -11.62 -14.03
C ASP A 127 0.20 -12.02 -13.68
N ASN A 128 0.49 -12.11 -12.39
CA ASN A 128 1.71 -12.66 -11.82
C ASN A 128 1.65 -14.19 -11.80
N ALA A 129 1.64 -14.79 -13.00
CA ALA A 129 1.55 -16.22 -13.23
C ALA A 129 2.89 -16.89 -13.65
N GLY A 130 3.91 -16.08 -13.94
CA GLY A 130 5.20 -16.53 -14.48
C GLY A 130 6.37 -16.30 -13.51
N SER A 131 7.56 -16.12 -14.08
CA SER A 131 8.76 -15.78 -13.33
C SER A 131 8.77 -14.30 -12.90
N LEU A 132 9.66 -13.94 -11.96
CA LEU A 132 9.90 -12.54 -11.60
C LEU A 132 10.33 -11.70 -12.82
N GLU A 133 11.07 -12.30 -13.76
CA GLU A 133 11.47 -11.64 -15.00
C GLU A 133 10.26 -11.33 -15.89
N ASP A 134 9.28 -12.24 -15.97
CA ASP A 134 8.05 -12.02 -16.73
C ASP A 134 7.20 -10.89 -16.14
N LEU A 135 7.12 -10.82 -14.81
CA LEU A 135 6.47 -9.71 -14.12
C LEU A 135 7.20 -8.39 -14.38
N ALA A 136 8.53 -8.36 -14.26
CA ALA A 136 9.35 -7.16 -14.51
C ALA A 136 9.19 -6.67 -15.96
N ARG A 137 9.11 -7.59 -16.93
CA ARG A 137 8.87 -7.27 -18.35
C ARG A 137 7.49 -6.66 -18.57
N SER A 138 6.47 -7.19 -17.89
CA SER A 138 5.09 -6.70 -17.96
C SER A 138 4.97 -5.29 -17.39
N VAL A 139 5.55 -5.05 -16.20
CA VAL A 139 5.63 -3.71 -15.59
C VAL A 139 6.41 -2.73 -16.47
N SER A 140 7.54 -3.16 -17.06
CA SER A 140 8.34 -2.32 -17.94
C SER A 140 7.57 -1.89 -19.20
N ARG A 141 6.75 -2.79 -19.77
CA ARG A 141 5.89 -2.45 -20.92
C ARG A 141 4.81 -1.45 -20.53
N LEU A 142 4.26 -1.59 -19.33
CA LEU A 142 3.24 -0.71 -18.79
C LEU A 142 3.74 0.72 -18.56
N LEU A 143 4.95 0.87 -18.00
CA LEU A 143 5.51 2.17 -17.64
C LEU A 143 6.15 2.94 -18.81
N ARG A 144 6.22 2.32 -20.01
CA ARG A 144 6.73 2.96 -21.22
C ARG A 144 5.80 4.11 -21.62
N PRO A 145 6.36 5.29 -21.97
CA PRO A 145 5.56 6.37 -22.54
C PRO A 145 4.85 5.84 -23.79
N LYS A 146 3.53 6.02 -23.88
CA LYS A 146 2.84 5.88 -25.17
C LYS A 146 3.37 7.01 -26.06
N VAL A 147 4.19 6.67 -27.05
CA VAL A 147 4.55 7.60 -28.11
C VAL A 147 3.24 7.96 -28.80
N ALA A 148 2.85 9.23 -28.75
CA ALA A 148 1.69 9.70 -29.50
C ALA A 148 1.96 9.44 -31.00
N PRO A 149 1.00 8.90 -31.77
CA PRO A 149 1.11 8.94 -33.21
C PRO A 149 1.20 10.41 -33.64
N GLY A 150 2.24 10.75 -34.41
CA GLY A 150 2.46 12.08 -34.96
C GLY A 150 1.48 12.46 -36.07
#